data_AF-A0A3S0JCV2-F1
#
_entry.id   AF-A0A3S0JCV2-F1
#
_cell.length_a   1.000
_cell.length_b   1.000
_cell.length_c   1.000
_cell.angle_alpha   90.00
_cell.angle_beta   90.00
_cell.angle_gamma   90.00
#
_symmetry.space_group_name_H-M   'P 1'
#
loop_
_entity.id
_entity.type
_entity.pdbx_description
1 polymer ?
#
loop_
_entity_poly.entity_id
_entity_poly.type
_entity_poly.pdbx_seq_one_letter_code
_entity_poly.pdbx_strand_id
1 'polypeptide(L)'
;MKALYSPLLHRGWLTGLGLLAGMLTAQAQNLNFGTGSAAMSTGTFTSLGTTGTAIVVGDDDDDNSAAQNIGFTFGYNGQAFTQFVLNTNGALKLGSTPPSADFEYFEASTDPDDVNMLFPFHVDLVAASATTSFRSATTGTAPNRVCTIEWSGMREYFPAGSATQFTNFSFQVKLYETTNAIEFVYGPATAGTPDVGFAAVGLKGSGPAAGQVLLATKPETAAATTATFQTTNYTTQAFDYTTTTLPAPGFTFRFTPTVTALQDAQLARAISVFPNPSAGSFTLKVQAAGAQQSLQVEVLNQLGQRVYATTARDNFRTELNLEQLAAGMYQLKVSRGNGFAVSRISIQK
;
A
#
# COMPACT_ATOMS: atom_id res chain seq x y z
N MET A 1 15.11 -69.54 -30.82
CA MET A 1 13.67 -69.91 -30.87
C MET A 1 12.90 -68.61 -31.07
N LYS A 2 12.39 -68.33 -32.29
CA LYS A 2 10.94 -68.38 -32.66
C LYS A 2 10.05 -67.68 -31.60
N ALA A 3 9.20 -66.69 -31.88
CA ALA A 3 8.76 -66.06 -33.12
C ALA A 3 8.01 -64.73 -32.82
N LEU A 4 8.11 -63.79 -33.77
CA LEU A 4 7.11 -62.83 -34.32
C LEU A 4 5.80 -62.57 -33.53
N TYR A 5 5.42 -61.29 -33.40
CA TYR A 5 4.18 -60.71 -33.99
C TYR A 5 4.11 -59.17 -33.80
N SER A 6 4.00 -58.46 -34.92
CA SER A 6 3.38 -57.14 -35.14
C SER A 6 2.16 -57.43 -36.06
N PRO A 7 1.08 -56.63 -36.21
CA PRO A 7 0.94 -55.17 -36.04
C PRO A 7 -0.41 -54.70 -35.40
N LEU A 8 -0.62 -53.39 -35.24
CA LEU A 8 -1.75 -52.66 -35.85
C LEU A 8 -1.80 -51.19 -35.38
N LEU A 9 -1.76 -50.32 -36.38
CA LEU A 9 -2.07 -48.90 -36.35
C LEU A 9 -3.49 -48.65 -35.82
N HIS A 10 -3.68 -47.69 -34.92
CA HIS A 10 -4.89 -46.84 -34.92
C HIS A 10 -4.48 -45.39 -34.64
N ARG A 11 -4.88 -44.53 -35.58
CA ARG A 11 -4.67 -43.08 -35.62
C ARG A 11 -5.52 -42.44 -34.51
N GLY A 12 -4.88 -41.81 -33.53
CA GLY A 12 -5.51 -40.84 -32.65
C GLY A 12 -4.93 -39.46 -32.96
N TRP A 13 -5.64 -38.66 -33.75
CA TRP A 13 -5.34 -37.23 -33.88
C TRP A 13 -5.77 -36.56 -32.58
N LEU A 14 -4.84 -36.31 -31.66
CA LEU A 14 -5.04 -35.29 -30.64
C LEU A 14 -4.62 -33.96 -31.24
N THR A 15 -5.62 -33.19 -31.65
CA THR A 15 -5.53 -31.74 -31.80
C THR A 15 -5.00 -31.14 -30.50
N GLY A 16 -3.73 -30.75 -30.49
CA GLY A 16 -3.16 -29.92 -29.45
C GLY A 16 -3.86 -28.57 -29.48
N LEU A 17 -4.81 -28.36 -28.58
CA LEU A 17 -5.25 -27.02 -28.20
C LEU A 17 -4.07 -26.40 -27.43
N GLY A 18 -3.23 -25.66 -28.13
CA GLY A 18 -2.27 -24.78 -27.50
C GLY A 18 -3.05 -23.73 -26.71
N LEU A 19 -3.15 -23.92 -25.39
CA LEU A 19 -3.42 -22.84 -24.47
C LEU A 19 -2.27 -21.85 -24.60
N LEU A 20 -2.44 -20.83 -25.44
CA LEU A 20 -1.76 -19.56 -25.23
C LEU A 20 -2.31 -19.01 -23.91
N ALA A 21 -1.73 -19.45 -22.79
CA ALA A 21 -1.69 -18.65 -21.59
C ALA A 21 -0.90 -17.40 -21.96
N GLY A 22 -1.61 -16.36 -22.39
CA GLY A 22 -1.02 -15.03 -22.51
C GLY A 22 -0.47 -14.69 -21.14
N MET A 23 0.86 -14.76 -20.98
CA MET A 23 1.54 -14.15 -19.86
C MET A 23 1.20 -12.66 -19.94
N LEU A 24 0.23 -12.23 -19.13
CA LEU A 24 0.11 -10.83 -18.79
C LEU A 24 1.40 -10.53 -18.03
N THR A 25 2.40 -10.02 -18.74
CA THR A 25 3.58 -9.41 -18.12
C THR A 25 3.03 -8.34 -17.17
N ALA A 26 3.18 -8.54 -15.87
CA ALA A 26 2.88 -7.51 -14.90
C ALA A 26 3.75 -6.30 -15.25
N GLN A 27 3.13 -5.26 -15.81
CA GLN A 27 3.82 -4.01 -16.05
C GLN A 27 4.16 -3.44 -14.67
N ALA A 28 5.44 -3.15 -14.45
CA ALA A 28 5.92 -2.37 -13.32
C ALA A 28 5.02 -1.13 -13.14
N GLN A 29 4.21 -1.11 -12.09
CA GLN A 29 3.33 0.02 -11.79
C GLN A 29 4.04 1.01 -10.86
N ASN A 30 3.79 2.30 -11.09
CA ASN A 30 4.18 3.35 -10.16
C ASN A 30 3.40 3.18 -8.87
N LEU A 31 4.09 3.36 -7.75
CA LEU A 31 3.51 3.38 -6.43
C LEU A 31 2.48 4.52 -6.35
N ASN A 32 1.31 4.23 -5.78
CA ASN A 32 0.23 5.21 -5.58
C ASN A 32 0.51 6.18 -4.43
N PHE A 33 1.77 6.38 -4.05
CA PHE A 33 2.24 7.29 -3.03
C PHE A 33 3.38 8.12 -3.64
N GLY A 34 3.29 9.44 -3.54
CA GLY A 34 4.30 10.36 -4.07
C GLY A 34 4.84 11.28 -2.98
N THR A 35 5.87 12.07 -3.30
CA THR A 35 6.50 12.99 -2.34
C THR A 35 5.51 14.00 -1.75
N GLY A 36 4.57 14.52 -2.55
CA GLY A 36 3.52 15.44 -2.10
C GLY A 36 2.41 14.79 -1.25
N SER A 37 2.45 13.47 -1.06
CA SER A 37 1.48 12.73 -0.25
C SER A 37 2.09 12.16 1.04
N ALA A 38 3.38 12.44 1.28
CA ALA A 38 4.06 12.22 2.55
C ALA A 38 4.06 13.50 3.39
N ALA A 39 3.76 13.36 4.68
CA ALA A 39 3.74 14.46 5.63
C ALA A 39 4.41 14.04 6.94
N MET A 40 4.91 15.02 7.68
CA MET A 40 5.45 14.83 9.02
C MET A 40 4.55 15.52 10.04
N SER A 41 4.37 14.90 11.19
CA SER A 41 3.66 15.52 12.32
C SER A 41 4.24 15.05 13.64
N THR A 42 3.91 15.78 14.70
CA THR A 42 4.19 15.37 16.08
C THR A 42 2.87 15.05 16.76
N GLY A 43 2.79 13.86 17.34
CA GLY A 43 1.64 13.39 18.09
C GLY A 43 2.08 12.65 19.35
N THR A 44 1.37 11.57 19.67
CA THR A 44 1.66 10.75 20.85
C THR A 44 1.90 9.31 20.41
N PHE A 45 2.94 8.70 20.98
CA PHE A 45 3.14 7.26 20.90
C PHE A 45 2.36 6.58 22.03
N THR A 46 1.47 5.66 21.69
CA THR A 46 0.74 4.83 22.67
C THR A 46 1.10 3.39 22.41
N SER A 47 1.89 2.78 23.31
CA SER A 47 2.27 1.37 23.17
C SER A 47 1.03 0.48 23.26
N LEU A 48 1.01 -0.58 22.46
CA LEU A 48 0.03 -1.66 22.55
C LEU A 48 0.17 -2.44 23.86
N GLY A 49 1.37 -2.48 24.46
CA GLY A 49 1.66 -3.24 25.67
C GLY A 49 1.11 -4.67 25.58
N THR A 50 0.60 -5.21 26.68
CA THR A 50 -0.03 -6.54 26.68
C THR A 50 -1.44 -6.58 26.08
N THR A 51 -2.02 -5.44 25.71
CA THR A 51 -3.37 -5.36 25.12
C THR A 51 -3.40 -5.70 23.64
N GLY A 52 -2.25 -5.54 22.94
CA GLY A 52 -2.09 -6.02 21.58
C GLY A 52 -1.87 -7.53 21.52
N THR A 53 -2.37 -8.17 20.46
CA THR A 53 -2.11 -9.58 20.17
C THR A 53 -0.63 -9.77 19.83
N ALA A 54 0.02 -10.74 20.47
CA ALA A 54 1.42 -11.08 20.19
C ALA A 54 1.57 -11.63 18.77
N ILE A 55 2.58 -11.12 18.06
CA ILE A 55 3.06 -11.68 16.79
C ILE A 55 4.26 -12.54 17.13
N VAL A 56 4.16 -13.84 16.84
CA VAL A 56 5.22 -14.81 17.15
C VAL A 56 6.20 -14.87 15.98
N VAL A 57 7.48 -14.79 16.31
CA VAL A 57 8.64 -15.10 15.46
C VAL A 57 9.43 -16.24 16.11
N GLY A 58 10.18 -16.98 15.31
CA GLY A 58 11.09 -18.04 15.76
C GLY A 58 12.39 -17.51 16.35
N ASP A 59 12.88 -16.38 15.84
CA ASP A 59 14.02 -15.62 16.36
C ASP A 59 13.68 -14.12 16.39
N ASP A 60 14.26 -13.36 17.33
CA ASP A 60 14.11 -11.90 17.42
C ASP A 60 15.19 -11.16 16.57
N ASP A 61 16.03 -11.93 15.86
CA ASP A 61 17.07 -11.53 14.92
C ASP A 61 16.83 -12.26 13.59
N ASP A 62 16.88 -11.56 12.46
CA ASP A 62 16.76 -12.14 11.12
C ASP A 62 15.62 -13.18 10.93
N ASP A 63 14.37 -12.77 11.19
CA ASP A 63 13.22 -13.66 11.04
C ASP A 63 11.95 -12.97 10.53
N ASN A 64 11.03 -13.79 10.03
CA ASN A 64 9.71 -13.39 9.57
C ASN A 64 8.63 -14.12 10.36
N SER A 65 7.63 -13.37 10.82
CA SER A 65 6.41 -13.95 11.39
C SER A 65 5.61 -14.74 10.36
N ALA A 66 4.71 -15.62 10.83
CA ALA A 66 3.62 -16.10 9.99
C ALA A 66 2.68 -14.93 9.61
N ALA A 67 1.89 -15.10 8.53
CA ALA A 67 0.93 -14.09 8.10
C ALA A 67 -0.07 -13.70 9.21
N GLN A 68 -0.18 -12.40 9.47
CA GLN A 68 -1.07 -11.79 10.45
C GLN A 68 -2.24 -11.08 9.76
N ASN A 69 -3.40 -11.02 10.41
CA ASN A 69 -4.59 -10.38 9.84
C ASN A 69 -4.61 -8.86 10.10
N ILE A 70 -4.87 -8.06 9.06
CA ILE A 70 -5.10 -6.60 9.17
C ILE A 70 -6.46 -6.32 9.84
N GLY A 71 -7.44 -7.20 9.64
CA GLY A 71 -8.81 -7.05 10.15
C GLY A 71 -9.76 -6.27 9.23
N PHE A 72 -9.25 -5.72 8.13
CA PHE A 72 -10.00 -5.12 7.03
C PHE A 72 -9.21 -5.24 5.72
N THR A 73 -9.85 -4.95 4.59
CA THR A 73 -9.18 -4.88 3.30
C THR A 73 -8.46 -3.53 3.17
N PHE A 74 -7.14 -3.56 3.07
CA PHE A 74 -6.28 -2.41 2.88
C PHE A 74 -5.81 -2.32 1.43
N GLY A 75 -6.01 -1.18 0.79
CA GLY A 75 -5.55 -0.91 -0.58
C GLY A 75 -4.13 -0.36 -0.60
N TYR A 76 -3.22 -1.03 -1.30
CA TYR A 76 -1.83 -0.59 -1.46
C TYR A 76 -1.30 -0.95 -2.83
N ASN A 77 -0.61 -0.02 -3.50
CA ASN A 77 -0.01 -0.27 -4.82
C ASN A 77 -1.01 -0.91 -5.80
N GLY A 78 -2.24 -0.39 -5.88
CA GLY A 78 -3.29 -0.93 -6.76
C GLY A 78 -3.83 -2.32 -6.40
N GLN A 79 -3.35 -2.94 -5.32
CA GLN A 79 -3.74 -4.26 -4.84
C GLN A 79 -4.50 -4.16 -3.52
N ALA A 80 -5.24 -5.22 -3.19
CA ALA A 80 -6.00 -5.35 -1.95
C ALA A 80 -5.36 -6.40 -1.03
N PHE A 81 -5.05 -6.02 0.20
CA PHE A 81 -4.42 -6.87 1.20
C PHE A 81 -5.30 -7.00 2.43
N THR A 82 -5.39 -8.21 2.99
CA THR A 82 -6.06 -8.49 4.27
C THR A 82 -5.10 -8.99 5.34
N GLN A 83 -3.85 -9.22 4.95
CA GLN A 83 -2.80 -9.78 5.78
C GLN A 83 -1.47 -9.07 5.58
N PHE A 84 -0.56 -9.27 6.52
CA PHE A 84 0.82 -8.83 6.45
C PHE A 84 1.76 -9.88 7.07
N VAL A 85 3.04 -9.79 6.74
CA VAL A 85 4.13 -10.49 7.42
C VAL A 85 5.04 -9.43 8.05
N LEU A 86 5.25 -9.53 9.35
CA LEU A 86 6.24 -8.75 10.08
C LEU A 86 7.61 -9.40 9.95
N ASN A 87 8.62 -8.56 9.71
CA ASN A 87 10.03 -8.89 9.76
C ASN A 87 10.68 -8.24 10.99
N THR A 88 11.59 -8.96 11.66
CA THR A 88 12.26 -8.51 12.90
C THR A 88 13.09 -7.25 12.68
N ASN A 89 13.71 -7.11 11.51
CA ASN A 89 14.55 -5.99 11.07
C ASN A 89 13.75 -4.74 10.67
N GLY A 90 12.61 -4.49 11.32
CA GLY A 90 11.87 -3.22 11.18
C GLY A 90 11.21 -3.00 9.81
N ALA A 91 10.84 -4.09 9.13
CA ALA A 91 10.10 -4.08 7.87
C ALA A 91 8.75 -4.83 7.97
N LEU A 92 7.79 -4.46 7.13
CA LEU A 92 6.50 -5.12 6.98
C LEU A 92 6.27 -5.46 5.52
N LYS A 93 5.94 -6.71 5.19
CA LYS A 93 5.45 -7.07 3.84
C LYS A 93 3.94 -7.23 3.87
N LEU A 94 3.23 -6.54 2.98
CA LEU A 94 1.79 -6.75 2.82
C LEU A 94 1.51 -8.03 2.02
N GLY A 95 0.57 -8.83 2.49
CA GLY A 95 0.23 -10.13 1.91
C GLY A 95 0.42 -11.29 2.88
N SER A 96 0.31 -12.50 2.34
CA SER A 96 0.35 -13.75 3.09
C SER A 96 1.65 -14.52 2.93
N THR A 97 2.59 -14.02 2.12
CA THR A 97 3.90 -14.64 1.88
C THR A 97 4.99 -13.79 2.50
N PRO A 98 5.99 -14.39 3.15
CA PRO A 98 7.13 -13.65 3.69
C PRO A 98 7.95 -13.00 2.56
N PRO A 99 8.75 -11.96 2.87
CA PRO A 99 9.79 -11.47 1.94
C PRO A 99 10.86 -12.55 1.74
N SER A 100 11.86 -12.24 0.92
CA SER A 100 13.03 -13.09 0.77
C SER A 100 13.76 -13.30 2.11
N ALA A 101 14.63 -14.30 2.17
CA ALA A 101 15.47 -14.56 3.34
C ALA A 101 16.75 -13.69 3.35
N ASP A 102 16.87 -12.75 2.41
CA ASP A 102 17.95 -11.77 2.37
C ASP A 102 17.47 -10.53 3.15
N PHE A 103 17.60 -10.57 4.48
CA PHE A 103 17.03 -9.63 5.46
C PHE A 103 17.56 -8.18 5.42
N GLU A 104 18.32 -7.84 4.37
CA GLU A 104 18.99 -6.55 4.21
C GLU A 104 18.54 -5.86 2.91
N TYR A 105 18.57 -4.52 2.90
CA TYR A 105 18.38 -3.70 1.70
C TYR A 105 17.10 -4.02 0.91
N PHE A 106 16.01 -4.37 1.60
CA PHE A 106 14.75 -4.69 0.95
C PHE A 106 14.23 -3.57 0.03
N GLU A 107 14.54 -2.30 0.31
CA GLU A 107 14.19 -1.17 -0.56
C GLU A 107 14.86 -1.23 -1.94
N ALA A 108 16.04 -1.86 -2.02
CA ALA A 108 16.85 -2.01 -3.23
C ALA A 108 16.69 -3.35 -3.93
N SER A 109 16.16 -4.36 -3.22
CA SER A 109 16.03 -5.72 -3.74
C SER A 109 15.22 -5.78 -5.05
N THR A 110 15.62 -6.69 -5.93
CA THR A 110 14.88 -7.04 -7.16
C THR A 110 14.22 -8.41 -7.07
N ASP A 111 14.30 -9.05 -5.89
CA ASP A 111 13.62 -10.32 -5.64
C ASP A 111 12.10 -10.14 -5.78
N PRO A 112 11.39 -11.03 -6.50
CA PRO A 112 9.94 -10.96 -6.65
C PRO A 112 9.15 -11.07 -5.34
N ASP A 113 9.75 -11.62 -4.27
CA ASP A 113 9.14 -11.67 -2.94
C ASP A 113 9.29 -10.35 -2.17
N ASP A 114 10.24 -9.49 -2.53
CA ASP A 114 10.51 -8.21 -1.84
C ASP A 114 9.70 -7.07 -2.44
N VAL A 115 8.37 -7.22 -2.42
CA VAL A 115 7.42 -6.25 -2.97
C VAL A 115 6.31 -5.94 -1.98
N ASN A 116 5.69 -4.77 -2.14
CA ASN A 116 4.63 -4.26 -1.27
C ASN A 116 5.06 -4.16 0.21
N MET A 117 6.23 -3.56 0.41
CA MET A 117 6.91 -3.47 1.71
C MET A 117 6.81 -2.06 2.31
N LEU A 118 6.75 -2.01 3.63
CA LEU A 118 6.75 -0.81 4.44
C LEU A 118 7.98 -0.85 5.35
N PHE A 119 8.70 0.25 5.42
CA PHE A 119 9.92 0.39 6.21
C PHE A 119 9.70 1.51 7.23
N PRO A 120 9.11 1.23 8.40
CA PRO A 120 9.08 2.21 9.49
C PRO A 120 10.49 2.56 9.97
N PHE A 121 11.38 1.57 10.03
CA PHE A 121 12.78 1.73 10.40
C PHE A 121 13.55 0.43 10.06
N HIS A 122 13.79 0.19 8.77
CA HIS A 122 14.44 -1.05 8.34
C HIS A 122 15.96 -0.94 8.39
N VAL A 123 16.55 -1.76 9.25
CA VAL A 123 17.98 -1.96 9.48
C VAL A 123 18.11 -3.31 10.20
N ASP A 124 19.30 -3.87 10.27
CA ASP A 124 19.58 -5.05 11.09
C ASP A 124 19.24 -4.76 12.58
N LEU A 125 18.19 -5.39 13.10
CA LEU A 125 17.65 -5.16 14.45
C LEU A 125 17.58 -6.47 15.23
N VAL A 126 17.91 -6.37 16.51
CA VAL A 126 17.78 -7.47 17.47
C VAL A 126 17.01 -7.06 18.70
N ALA A 127 16.59 -8.05 19.49
CA ALA A 127 16.01 -7.83 20.81
C ALA A 127 16.95 -7.02 21.71
N ALA A 128 16.47 -5.87 22.20
CA ALA A 128 17.18 -5.10 23.22
C ALA A 128 17.25 -5.84 24.56
N SER A 129 16.24 -6.65 24.89
CA SER A 129 16.13 -7.36 26.16
C SER A 129 15.12 -8.50 26.08
N ALA A 130 14.99 -9.29 27.15
CA ALA A 130 13.97 -10.35 27.25
C ALA A 130 12.51 -9.84 27.22
N THR A 131 12.28 -8.53 27.26
CA THR A 131 10.93 -7.93 27.14
C THR A 131 10.65 -7.36 25.75
N THR A 132 11.56 -7.54 24.78
CA THR A 132 11.28 -7.23 23.38
C THR A 132 10.03 -7.96 22.92
N SER A 133 9.18 -7.29 22.14
CA SER A 133 7.97 -7.93 21.63
C SER A 133 7.46 -7.29 20.35
N PHE A 134 6.83 -8.12 19.51
CA PHE A 134 6.09 -7.69 18.33
C PHE A 134 4.60 -7.90 18.57
N ARG A 135 3.78 -6.87 18.30
CA ARG A 135 2.34 -6.92 18.58
C ARG A 135 1.52 -6.24 17.51
N SER A 136 0.27 -6.68 17.37
CA SER A 136 -0.71 -5.96 16.56
C SER A 136 -2.07 -5.82 17.26
N ALA A 137 -2.80 -4.78 16.91
CA ALA A 137 -4.19 -4.60 17.32
C ALA A 137 -4.97 -3.84 16.23
N THR A 138 -6.16 -4.34 15.92
CA THR A 138 -7.11 -3.62 15.07
C THR A 138 -8.22 -3.04 15.93
N THR A 139 -8.31 -1.71 15.96
CA THR A 139 -9.24 -0.97 16.82
C THR A 139 -10.19 -0.11 16.01
N GLY A 140 -11.24 0.40 16.66
CA GLY A 140 -12.31 1.16 16.02
C GLY A 140 -13.43 0.27 15.47
N THR A 141 -14.36 0.88 14.74
CA THR A 141 -15.51 0.22 14.12
C THR A 141 -15.50 0.47 12.62
N ALA A 142 -15.88 -0.53 11.82
CA ALA A 142 -15.98 -0.37 10.38
C ALA A 142 -16.91 0.82 10.02
N PRO A 143 -16.59 1.61 8.98
CA PRO A 143 -15.43 1.50 8.07
C PRO A 143 -14.19 2.31 8.54
N ASN A 144 -14.10 2.67 9.82
CA ASN A 144 -13.05 3.54 10.38
C ASN A 144 -12.10 2.80 11.33
N ARG A 145 -11.70 1.58 10.98
CA ARG A 145 -10.74 0.81 11.77
C ARG A 145 -9.29 1.23 11.49
N VAL A 146 -8.43 1.00 12.48
CA VAL A 146 -6.98 1.18 12.38
C VAL A 146 -6.29 -0.09 12.86
N CYS A 147 -5.46 -0.68 12.01
CA CYS A 147 -4.55 -1.76 12.38
C CYS A 147 -3.22 -1.13 12.80
N THR A 148 -2.82 -1.31 14.06
CA THR A 148 -1.52 -0.89 14.59
C THR A 148 -0.64 -2.12 14.74
N ILE A 149 0.59 -2.04 14.23
CA ILE A 149 1.65 -3.06 14.35
C ILE A 149 2.82 -2.39 15.07
N GLU A 150 3.35 -3.01 16.11
CA GLU A 150 4.38 -2.45 16.97
C GLU A 150 5.59 -3.37 17.08
N TRP A 151 6.78 -2.77 16.95
CA TRP A 151 8.05 -3.29 17.42
C TRP A 151 8.35 -2.60 18.74
N SER A 152 8.49 -3.36 19.83
CA SER A 152 8.77 -2.81 21.16
C SER A 152 10.13 -3.28 21.64
N GLY A 153 11.00 -2.34 22.01
CA GLY A 153 12.30 -2.66 22.62
C GLY A 153 13.28 -3.32 21.66
N MET A 154 13.48 -2.74 20.49
CA MET A 154 14.51 -3.14 19.54
C MET A 154 15.82 -2.42 19.81
N ARG A 155 16.93 -2.98 19.34
CA ARG A 155 18.21 -2.28 19.18
C ARG A 155 18.83 -2.66 17.83
N GLU A 156 19.75 -1.86 17.32
CA GLU A 156 20.58 -2.30 16.19
C GLU A 156 21.39 -3.54 16.57
N TYR A 157 21.51 -4.46 15.61
CA TYR A 157 22.60 -5.41 15.66
C TYR A 157 23.92 -4.68 15.44
N PHE A 158 24.91 -5.03 16.25
CA PHE A 158 26.30 -4.70 16.00
C PHE A 158 27.15 -5.87 16.48
N PRO A 159 28.27 -6.17 15.79
CA PRO A 159 29.22 -7.16 16.27
C PRO A 159 29.66 -6.85 17.70
N ALA A 160 29.94 -7.90 18.49
CA ALA A 160 30.33 -7.77 19.88
C ALA A 160 31.53 -6.80 20.03
N GLY A 161 31.36 -5.76 20.87
CA GLY A 161 32.37 -4.72 21.11
C GLY A 161 32.17 -3.44 20.30
N SER A 162 31.22 -3.41 19.37
CA SER A 162 30.83 -2.21 18.62
C SER A 162 29.74 -1.40 19.35
N ALA A 163 29.71 -0.10 19.05
CA ALA A 163 28.77 0.88 19.59
C ALA A 163 27.40 0.78 18.91
N THR A 164 26.31 0.64 19.68
CA THR A 164 24.93 0.74 19.16
C THR A 164 24.43 2.19 19.25
N GLN A 165 23.75 2.73 18.23
CA GLN A 165 23.17 4.09 18.32
C GLN A 165 22.01 4.15 19.30
N PHE A 166 21.27 3.05 19.43
CA PHE A 166 20.23 2.91 20.44
C PHE A 166 20.32 1.57 21.16
N THR A 167 20.02 1.62 22.46
CA THR A 167 19.94 0.44 23.32
C THR A 167 18.51 -0.03 23.55
N ASN A 168 17.53 0.80 23.17
CA ASN A 168 16.11 0.49 23.17
C ASN A 168 15.41 1.44 22.20
N PHE A 169 14.56 0.93 21.33
CA PHE A 169 13.75 1.71 20.42
C PHE A 169 12.43 1.00 20.11
N SER A 170 11.34 1.74 20.15
CA SER A 170 10.02 1.24 19.78
C SER A 170 9.42 2.09 18.67
N PHE A 171 8.68 1.46 17.77
CA PHE A 171 8.00 2.16 16.69
C PHE A 171 6.80 1.35 16.20
N GLN A 172 5.90 2.03 15.49
CA GLN A 172 4.65 1.47 15.01
C GLN A 172 4.44 1.73 13.54
N VAL A 173 3.76 0.81 12.87
CA VAL A 173 3.03 1.03 11.62
C VAL A 173 1.55 1.12 11.94
N LYS A 174 0.83 2.07 11.35
CA LYS A 174 -0.63 2.13 11.39
C LYS A 174 -1.21 2.12 9.99
N LEU A 175 -2.16 1.23 9.75
CA LEU A 175 -2.92 1.12 8.50
C LEU A 175 -4.37 1.58 8.74
N TYR A 176 -4.89 2.43 7.87
CA TYR A 176 -6.22 3.05 8.03
C TYR A 176 -7.22 2.52 7.00
N GLU A 177 -8.32 1.92 7.46
CA GLU A 177 -9.29 1.19 6.62
C GLU A 177 -9.84 1.97 5.43
N THR A 178 -10.50 3.11 5.65
CA THR A 178 -11.15 3.86 4.55
C THR A 178 -10.16 4.65 3.70
N THR A 179 -9.14 5.24 4.34
CA THR A 179 -8.24 6.19 3.65
C THR A 179 -7.07 5.51 2.97
N ASN A 180 -6.79 4.25 3.33
CA ASN A 180 -5.58 3.53 2.95
C ASN A 180 -4.27 4.29 3.29
N ALA A 181 -4.35 5.22 4.23
CA ALA A 181 -3.18 5.93 4.73
C ALA A 181 -2.33 4.98 5.59
N ILE A 182 -1.04 5.30 5.65
CA ILE A 182 -0.03 4.61 6.43
C ILE A 182 0.61 5.65 7.35
N GLU A 183 0.81 5.30 8.62
CA GLU A 183 1.66 6.08 9.51
C GLU A 183 2.79 5.23 10.07
N PHE A 184 3.97 5.82 10.17
CA PHE A 184 5.07 5.33 10.99
C PHE A 184 5.17 6.24 12.21
N VAL A 185 4.87 5.71 13.40
CA VAL A 185 4.85 6.46 14.66
C VAL A 185 5.99 5.99 15.53
N TYR A 186 6.91 6.88 15.86
CA TYR A 186 8.10 6.54 16.63
C TYR A 186 7.85 6.68 18.13
N GLY A 187 8.35 5.74 18.90
CA GLY A 187 8.22 5.68 20.34
C GLY A 187 9.47 6.12 21.09
N PRO A 188 9.53 5.85 22.41
CA PRO A 188 10.72 6.06 23.21
C PRO A 188 11.96 5.38 22.62
N ALA A 189 13.04 6.12 22.53
CA ALA A 189 14.37 5.63 22.20
C ALA A 189 15.34 5.95 23.34
N THR A 190 16.28 5.06 23.62
CA THR A 190 17.41 5.30 24.52
C THR A 190 18.68 5.30 23.70
N ALA A 191 19.34 6.46 23.64
CA ALA A 191 20.61 6.62 22.96
C ALA A 191 21.67 5.69 23.57
N GLY A 192 22.47 5.06 22.71
CA GLY A 192 23.65 4.30 23.07
C GLY A 192 24.92 5.12 22.88
N THR A 193 25.91 4.55 22.19
CA THR A 193 27.21 5.18 21.95
C THR A 193 27.22 5.93 20.61
N PRO A 194 27.74 7.18 20.54
CA PRO A 194 27.70 7.98 19.31
C PRO A 194 28.48 7.34 18.15
N ASP A 195 27.79 7.16 17.02
CA ASP A 195 28.31 6.82 15.70
C ASP A 195 27.27 7.28 14.65
N VAL A 196 27.42 6.88 13.39
CA VAL A 196 26.43 7.12 12.33
C VAL A 196 25.77 5.81 11.94
N GLY A 197 24.44 5.76 12.05
CA GLY A 197 23.61 4.70 11.51
C GLY A 197 22.78 5.19 10.33
N PHE A 198 22.23 4.25 9.58
CA PHE A 198 21.25 4.53 8.53
C PHE A 198 20.16 3.47 8.55
N ALA A 199 18.94 3.87 8.18
CA ALA A 199 17.82 2.97 8.02
C ALA A 199 17.10 3.27 6.71
N ALA A 200 16.46 2.26 6.13
CA ALA A 200 15.42 2.50 5.16
C ALA A 200 14.14 2.93 5.88
N VAL A 201 13.62 4.09 5.48
CA VAL A 201 12.36 4.63 5.99
C VAL A 201 11.48 4.99 4.82
N GLY A 202 10.33 4.33 4.64
CA GLY A 202 9.44 4.60 3.52
C GLY A 202 8.64 3.40 3.03
N LEU A 203 8.36 3.39 1.74
CA LEU A 203 7.46 2.46 1.06
C LEU A 203 8.11 1.88 -0.18
N LYS A 204 7.85 0.60 -0.48
CA LYS A 204 8.18 -0.06 -1.73
C LYS A 204 6.97 -0.78 -2.32
N GLY A 205 6.66 -0.45 -3.57
CA GLY A 205 5.63 -1.10 -4.38
C GLY A 205 6.18 -2.33 -5.08
N SER A 206 6.25 -2.28 -6.41
CA SER A 206 6.50 -3.45 -7.25
C SER A 206 7.99 -3.75 -7.50
N GLY A 207 8.90 -2.92 -6.99
CA GLY A 207 10.33 -3.01 -7.25
C GLY A 207 11.08 -1.75 -6.78
N PRO A 208 12.41 -1.66 -7.01
CA PRO A 208 13.25 -0.56 -6.53
C PRO A 208 13.37 0.60 -7.54
N ALA A 209 12.73 0.51 -8.71
CA ALA A 209 12.90 1.51 -9.76
C ALA A 209 12.27 2.86 -9.39
N ALA A 210 12.64 3.91 -10.13
CA ALA A 210 12.06 5.24 -9.96
C ALA A 210 10.52 5.19 -10.09
N GLY A 211 9.84 5.79 -9.12
CA GLY A 211 8.37 5.78 -9.02
C GLY A 211 7.79 4.52 -8.37
N GLN A 212 8.61 3.51 -8.04
CA GLN A 212 8.15 2.29 -7.36
C GLN A 212 8.48 2.28 -5.86
N VAL A 213 9.26 3.25 -5.40
CA VAL A 213 9.56 3.49 -3.99
C VAL A 213 9.15 4.91 -3.60
N LEU A 214 8.95 5.13 -2.30
CA LEU A 214 8.84 6.45 -1.69
C LEU A 214 9.61 6.42 -0.38
N LEU A 215 10.81 7.00 -0.37
CA LEU A 215 11.76 6.88 0.73
C LEU A 215 12.01 8.24 1.37
N ALA A 216 12.04 8.28 2.70
CA ALA A 216 12.49 9.42 3.48
C ALA A 216 14.03 9.44 3.51
N THR A 217 14.60 10.64 3.48
CA THR A 217 16.04 10.86 3.51
C THR A 217 16.39 12.12 4.29
N LYS A 218 17.48 12.05 5.04
CA LYS A 218 18.10 13.17 5.77
C LYS A 218 19.55 12.85 6.09
N PRO A 219 20.43 13.86 6.29
CA PRO A 219 21.75 13.64 6.85
C PRO A 219 21.71 13.34 8.35
N GLU A 220 22.80 12.75 8.85
CA GLU A 220 22.96 12.23 10.19
C GLU A 220 22.84 13.30 11.28
N THR A 221 23.21 14.55 10.98
CA THR A 221 23.14 15.70 11.89
C THR A 221 21.79 16.44 11.88
N ALA A 222 20.92 16.14 10.92
CA ALA A 222 19.63 16.79 10.79
C ALA A 222 18.55 16.10 11.64
N ALA A 223 17.64 16.89 12.21
CA ALA A 223 16.50 16.37 12.95
C ALA A 223 15.56 15.60 12.03
N ALA A 224 14.84 14.60 12.56
CA ALA A 224 13.86 13.83 11.80
C ALA A 224 12.79 14.71 11.12
N THR A 225 12.45 15.86 11.70
CA THR A 225 11.46 16.83 11.18
C THR A 225 11.89 17.55 9.91
N THR A 226 13.16 17.47 9.52
CA THR A 226 13.67 18.08 8.29
C THR A 226 13.90 17.05 7.18
N ALA A 227 13.43 15.81 7.37
CA ALA A 227 13.53 14.79 6.34
C ALA A 227 12.79 15.21 5.07
N THR A 228 13.35 14.82 3.94
CA THR A 228 12.73 14.98 2.62
C THR A 228 12.32 13.61 2.08
N PHE A 229 11.51 13.58 1.03
CA PHE A 229 11.06 12.34 0.42
C PHE A 229 11.47 12.28 -1.05
N GLN A 230 11.85 11.09 -1.50
CA GLN A 230 12.25 10.83 -2.88
C GLN A 230 11.57 9.56 -3.42
N THR A 231 11.38 9.50 -4.74
CA THR A 231 10.76 8.36 -5.42
C THR A 231 11.77 7.46 -6.15
N THR A 232 13.04 7.64 -5.84
CA THR A 232 14.14 6.80 -6.30
C THR A 232 14.72 6.07 -5.11
N ASN A 233 15.42 4.96 -5.38
CA ASN A 233 16.20 4.30 -4.36
C ASN A 233 17.32 5.22 -3.83
N TYR A 234 17.85 4.89 -2.65
CA TYR A 234 19.01 5.57 -2.07
C TYR A 234 20.23 5.44 -3.00
N THR A 235 21.02 6.51 -3.06
CA THR A 235 22.25 6.55 -3.85
C THR A 235 23.43 6.91 -2.96
N THR A 236 23.40 8.09 -2.36
CA THR A 236 24.47 8.61 -1.50
C THR A 236 24.04 8.85 -0.07
N GLN A 237 22.72 8.86 0.20
CA GLN A 237 22.16 9.18 1.50
C GLN A 237 20.85 8.42 1.70
N ALA A 238 20.70 7.82 2.88
CA ALA A 238 19.49 7.15 3.30
C ALA A 238 18.75 8.00 4.35
N PHE A 239 18.07 7.37 5.30
CA PHE A 239 17.65 8.04 6.52
C PHE A 239 18.74 7.88 7.57
N ASP A 240 19.73 8.78 7.52
CA ASP A 240 20.92 8.69 8.37
C ASP A 240 20.61 9.27 9.75
N TYR A 241 21.14 8.69 10.82
CA TYR A 241 20.90 9.14 12.20
C TYR A 241 22.12 8.94 13.10
N THR A 242 22.11 9.66 14.22
CA THR A 242 23.05 9.48 15.33
C THR A 242 22.26 9.41 16.63
N THR A 243 22.93 9.09 17.73
CA THR A 243 22.37 9.18 19.11
C THR A 243 21.60 10.48 19.43
N THR A 244 21.83 11.59 18.73
CA THR A 244 21.17 12.89 19.00
C THR A 244 20.08 13.27 17.99
N THR A 245 19.94 12.53 16.88
CA THR A 245 19.01 12.87 15.80
C THR A 245 17.94 11.80 15.56
N LEU A 246 17.78 10.89 16.52
CA LEU A 246 16.71 9.89 16.54
C LEU A 246 15.33 10.57 16.53
N PRO A 247 14.32 9.95 15.90
CA PRO A 247 12.94 10.41 15.99
C PRO A 247 12.48 10.57 17.45
N ALA A 248 11.98 11.76 17.80
CA ALA A 248 11.40 11.99 19.11
C ALA A 248 10.12 11.16 19.30
N PRO A 249 9.76 10.76 20.54
CA PRO A 249 8.53 10.02 20.78
C PRO A 249 7.29 10.78 20.29
N GLY A 250 6.44 10.11 19.53
CA GLY A 250 5.26 10.67 18.89
C GLY A 250 5.53 11.34 17.53
N PHE A 251 6.79 11.48 17.11
CA PHE A 251 7.08 11.89 15.73
C PHE A 251 6.47 10.86 14.76
N THR A 252 5.85 11.36 13.69
CA THR A 252 5.06 10.54 12.77
C THR A 252 5.37 10.91 11.33
N PHE A 253 5.71 9.91 10.52
CA PHE A 253 5.59 10.00 9.07
C PHE A 253 4.21 9.50 8.66
N ARG A 254 3.48 10.28 7.87
CA ARG A 254 2.18 9.90 7.32
C ARG A 254 2.24 9.88 5.80
N PHE A 255 1.92 8.73 5.22
CA PHE A 255 1.79 8.54 3.78
C PHE A 255 0.32 8.38 3.45
N THR A 256 -0.21 9.32 2.67
CA THR A 256 -1.58 9.23 2.14
C THR A 256 -1.49 8.75 0.70
N PRO A 257 -2.27 7.75 0.27
CA PRO A 257 -2.26 7.34 -1.11
C PRO A 257 -2.74 8.51 -1.96
N THR A 258 -1.98 8.84 -2.99
CA THR A 258 -2.49 9.68 -4.06
C THR A 258 -3.57 8.87 -4.74
N VAL A 259 -4.82 9.31 -4.65
CA VAL A 259 -5.96 8.67 -5.29
C VAL A 259 -5.65 8.54 -6.79
N THR A 260 -5.19 7.36 -7.22
CA THR A 260 -4.77 7.05 -8.61
C THR A 260 -5.92 6.49 -9.43
N ALA A 261 -7.14 6.72 -8.97
CA ALA A 261 -8.12 7.18 -9.91
C ALA A 261 -7.57 8.46 -10.54
N LEU A 262 -7.01 8.40 -11.75
CA LEU A 262 -6.85 9.63 -12.53
C LEU A 262 -8.25 10.21 -12.64
N GLN A 263 -8.57 11.18 -11.77
CA GLN A 263 -9.67 12.07 -12.04
C GLN A 263 -9.22 12.78 -13.31
N ASP A 264 -9.66 12.22 -14.43
CA ASP A 264 -9.22 12.61 -15.74
C ASP A 264 -9.72 14.04 -15.91
N ALA A 265 -8.83 15.02 -15.69
CA ALA A 265 -9.23 16.42 -15.55
C ALA A 265 -9.91 16.93 -16.82
N GLN A 266 -9.57 16.35 -17.98
CA GLN A 266 -10.26 16.60 -19.23
C GLN A 266 -11.66 15.98 -19.21
N LEU A 267 -11.78 14.70 -18.85
CA LEU A 267 -13.09 14.04 -18.74
C LEU A 267 -13.99 14.70 -17.70
N ALA A 268 -13.44 15.17 -16.57
CA ALA A 268 -14.17 15.85 -15.51
C ALA A 268 -14.73 17.20 -15.96
N ARG A 269 -14.00 17.94 -16.82
CA ARG A 269 -14.49 19.17 -17.46
C ARG A 269 -15.46 18.88 -18.62
N ALA A 270 -15.34 17.71 -19.23
CA ALA A 270 -16.14 17.30 -20.38
C ALA A 270 -17.54 16.79 -19.99
N ILE A 271 -17.73 16.33 -18.75
CA ILE A 271 -19.02 15.80 -18.29
C ILE A 271 -19.87 16.86 -17.59
N SER A 272 -21.17 16.85 -17.89
CA SER A 272 -22.18 17.61 -17.16
C SER A 272 -23.46 16.77 -17.07
N VAL A 273 -24.18 16.88 -15.95
CA VAL A 273 -25.39 16.10 -15.70
C VAL A 273 -26.52 17.04 -15.33
N PHE A 274 -27.65 16.95 -16.03
CA PHE A 274 -28.79 17.83 -15.82
C PHE A 274 -30.13 17.14 -16.17
N PRO A 275 -31.25 17.55 -15.57
CA PRO A 275 -31.31 18.42 -14.39
C PRO A 275 -30.72 17.70 -13.17
N ASN A 276 -30.10 18.44 -12.27
CA ASN A 276 -29.59 17.91 -11.00
C ASN A 276 -29.82 18.97 -9.92
N PRO A 277 -30.76 18.80 -8.98
CA PRO A 277 -31.53 17.56 -8.70
C PRO A 277 -32.56 17.15 -9.77
N SER A 278 -33.06 15.91 -9.70
CA SER A 278 -34.09 15.33 -10.58
C SER A 278 -34.97 14.30 -9.86
N ALA A 279 -36.15 13.97 -10.39
CA ALA A 279 -36.99 12.85 -9.95
C ALA A 279 -36.48 11.45 -10.36
N GLY A 280 -35.27 11.37 -10.94
CA GLY A 280 -34.63 10.12 -11.35
C GLY A 280 -34.29 10.08 -12.85
N SER A 281 -34.73 11.06 -13.64
CA SER A 281 -34.35 11.17 -15.05
C SER A 281 -33.24 12.22 -15.24
N PHE A 282 -32.08 11.80 -15.72
CA PHE A 282 -30.93 12.67 -15.95
C PHE A 282 -30.43 12.58 -17.39
N THR A 283 -29.89 13.68 -17.90
CA THR A 283 -29.06 13.70 -19.11
C THR A 283 -27.60 13.85 -18.71
N LEU A 284 -26.79 12.85 -19.06
CA LEU A 284 -25.33 12.96 -19.06
C LEU A 284 -24.88 13.50 -20.42
N LYS A 285 -24.36 14.72 -20.45
CA LYS A 285 -23.69 15.29 -21.61
C LYS A 285 -22.19 15.11 -21.45
N VAL A 286 -21.56 14.51 -22.47
CA VAL A 286 -20.10 14.43 -22.60
C VAL A 286 -19.68 15.29 -23.79
N GLN A 287 -18.74 16.22 -23.61
CA GLN A 287 -18.28 17.10 -24.67
C GLN A 287 -16.76 17.32 -24.60
N ALA A 288 -16.07 17.13 -25.73
CA ALA A 288 -14.63 17.31 -25.87
C ALA A 288 -13.80 16.46 -24.87
N ALA A 289 -14.30 15.26 -24.53
CA ALA A 289 -13.55 14.33 -23.70
C ALA A 289 -12.33 13.76 -24.44
N GLY A 290 -12.33 13.72 -25.77
CA GLY A 290 -11.29 13.10 -26.60
C GLY A 290 -11.36 11.57 -26.58
N ALA A 291 -12.54 10.99 -26.39
CA ALA A 291 -12.69 9.54 -26.32
C ALA A 291 -13.01 8.95 -27.71
N GLN A 292 -12.15 8.02 -28.16
CA GLN A 292 -12.34 7.29 -29.43
C GLN A 292 -13.28 6.08 -29.29
N GLN A 293 -13.46 5.59 -28.06
CA GLN A 293 -14.29 4.43 -27.71
C GLN A 293 -15.42 4.85 -26.77
N SER A 294 -16.37 3.94 -26.55
CA SER A 294 -17.44 4.13 -25.56
C SER A 294 -16.87 4.31 -24.15
N LEU A 295 -17.42 5.27 -23.42
CA LEU A 295 -17.15 5.53 -22.01
C LEU A 295 -18.04 4.64 -21.15
N GLN A 296 -17.50 4.10 -20.06
CA GLN A 296 -18.28 3.34 -19.09
C GLN A 296 -18.93 4.30 -18.09
N VAL A 297 -20.21 4.13 -17.80
CA VAL A 297 -20.96 4.98 -16.86
C VAL A 297 -21.54 4.10 -15.76
N GLU A 298 -21.25 4.43 -14.51
CA GLU A 298 -21.75 3.72 -13.34
C GLU A 298 -22.39 4.71 -12.36
N VAL A 299 -23.49 4.31 -11.71
CA VAL A 299 -24.03 5.04 -10.56
C VAL A 299 -23.80 4.19 -9.31
N LEU A 300 -23.20 4.81 -8.30
CA LEU A 300 -22.89 4.19 -7.02
C LEU A 300 -23.78 4.83 -5.93
N ASN A 301 -24.30 4.00 -5.01
CA ASN A 301 -24.97 4.50 -3.81
C ASN A 301 -23.96 5.03 -2.77
N GLN A 302 -24.44 5.49 -1.61
CA GLN A 302 -23.58 6.02 -0.54
C GLN A 302 -22.63 4.98 0.07
N LEU A 303 -22.92 3.68 -0.11
CA LEU A 303 -22.08 2.57 0.33
C LEU A 303 -21.07 2.15 -0.76
N GLY A 304 -21.00 2.87 -1.89
CA GLY A 304 -20.12 2.54 -3.01
C GLY A 304 -20.60 1.37 -3.87
N GLN A 305 -21.80 0.83 -3.63
CA GLN A 305 -22.35 -0.26 -4.42
C GLN A 305 -22.88 0.27 -5.75
N ARG A 306 -22.57 -0.43 -6.85
CA ARG A 306 -23.08 -0.10 -8.18
C ARG A 306 -24.56 -0.44 -8.29
N VAL A 307 -25.38 0.58 -8.51
CA VAL A 307 -26.85 0.48 -8.63
C VAL A 307 -27.35 0.70 -10.05
N TYR A 308 -26.51 1.23 -10.94
CA TYR A 308 -26.81 1.37 -12.37
C TYR A 308 -25.52 1.34 -13.19
N ALA A 309 -25.60 0.84 -14.42
CA ALA A 309 -24.49 0.86 -15.38
C ALA A 309 -25.01 1.07 -16.81
N THR A 310 -24.29 1.84 -17.60
CA THR A 310 -24.53 2.03 -19.04
C THR A 310 -23.24 2.47 -19.73
N THR A 311 -23.31 2.77 -21.03
CA THR A 311 -22.22 3.38 -21.78
C THR A 311 -22.61 4.74 -22.33
N ALA A 312 -21.65 5.66 -22.40
CA ALA A 312 -21.78 6.95 -23.08
C ALA A 312 -20.75 7.06 -24.22
N ARG A 313 -20.86 8.11 -25.03
CA ARG A 313 -19.89 8.44 -26.09
C ARG A 313 -19.52 9.91 -25.98
N ASP A 314 -18.33 10.25 -26.46
CA ASP A 314 -17.89 11.64 -26.52
C ASP A 314 -18.76 12.47 -27.48
N ASN A 315 -18.89 13.76 -27.19
CA ASN A 315 -19.72 14.73 -27.93
C ASN A 315 -21.18 14.28 -28.10
N PHE A 316 -21.72 13.58 -27.10
CA PHE A 316 -23.07 13.01 -27.13
C PHE A 316 -23.83 13.25 -25.81
N ARG A 317 -25.15 13.08 -25.85
CA ARG A 317 -26.03 13.12 -24.67
C ARG A 317 -26.62 11.75 -24.44
N THR A 318 -26.46 11.23 -23.23
CA THR A 318 -26.97 9.92 -22.80
C THR A 318 -28.01 10.14 -21.72
N GLU A 319 -29.21 9.57 -21.89
CA GLU A 319 -30.23 9.58 -20.84
C GLU A 319 -29.94 8.48 -19.80
N LEU A 320 -30.11 8.83 -18.53
CA LEU A 320 -29.97 7.95 -17.40
C LEU A 320 -31.33 7.89 -16.71
N ASN A 321 -32.00 6.73 -16.79
CA ASN A 321 -33.25 6.49 -16.08
C ASN A 321 -32.96 5.76 -14.75
N LEU A 322 -33.11 6.51 -13.67
CA LEU A 322 -32.88 6.10 -12.29
C LEU A 322 -34.14 6.28 -11.43
N GLU A 323 -35.33 6.40 -12.04
CA GLU A 323 -36.61 6.65 -11.34
C GLU A 323 -36.95 5.56 -10.31
N GLN A 324 -36.43 4.34 -10.52
CA GLN A 324 -36.61 3.21 -9.61
C GLN A 324 -35.77 3.33 -8.33
N LEU A 325 -34.75 4.20 -8.30
CA LEU A 325 -33.90 4.39 -7.13
C LEU A 325 -34.61 5.25 -6.06
N ALA A 326 -34.21 5.07 -4.80
CA ALA A 326 -34.72 5.87 -3.70
C ALA A 326 -34.22 7.32 -3.80
N ALA A 327 -34.97 8.27 -3.22
CA ALA A 327 -34.51 9.64 -3.08
C ALA A 327 -33.22 9.67 -2.25
N GLY A 328 -32.24 10.49 -2.66
CA GLY A 328 -30.94 10.55 -2.01
C GLY A 328 -29.80 10.97 -2.94
N MET A 329 -28.59 10.95 -2.39
CA MET A 329 -27.36 11.29 -3.11
C MET A 329 -26.68 10.06 -3.67
N TYR A 330 -26.22 10.17 -4.92
CA TYR A 330 -25.49 9.12 -5.62
C TYR A 330 -24.23 9.70 -6.27
N GLN A 331 -23.27 8.82 -6.56
CA GLN A 331 -22.08 9.17 -7.33
C GLN A 331 -22.23 8.62 -8.75
N LEU A 332 -22.16 9.48 -9.76
CA LEU A 332 -22.03 9.11 -11.16
C LEU A 332 -20.55 9.05 -11.51
N LYS A 333 -20.04 7.88 -11.91
CA LYS A 333 -18.68 7.67 -12.37
C LYS A 333 -18.67 7.43 -13.87
N VAL A 334 -17.87 8.18 -14.62
CA VAL A 334 -17.66 8.01 -16.06
C VAL A 334 -16.20 7.64 -16.29
N SER A 335 -15.92 6.50 -16.91
CA SER A 335 -14.56 5.95 -17.07
C SER A 335 -14.13 5.87 -18.54
N ARG A 336 -12.85 6.15 -18.78
CA ARG A 336 -12.14 6.10 -20.07
C ARG A 336 -10.79 5.40 -19.88
N GLY A 337 -10.67 4.15 -20.35
CA GLY A 337 -9.48 3.34 -20.07
C GLY A 337 -9.23 3.26 -18.56
N ASN A 338 -8.06 3.69 -18.11
CA ASN A 338 -7.69 3.72 -16.69
C ASN A 338 -8.08 5.02 -15.96
N GLY A 339 -8.57 6.04 -16.67
CA GLY A 339 -9.02 7.32 -16.11
C GLY A 339 -10.52 7.37 -15.89
N PHE A 340 -10.99 8.22 -14.97
CA PHE A 340 -12.42 8.46 -14.79
C PHE A 340 -12.74 9.86 -14.27
N ALA A 341 -14.01 10.24 -14.33
CA ALA A 341 -14.54 11.44 -13.70
C ALA A 341 -15.73 11.06 -12.81
N VAL A 342 -15.92 11.78 -11.71
CA VAL A 342 -17.05 11.58 -10.79
C VAL A 342 -17.84 12.87 -10.67
N SER A 343 -19.16 12.75 -10.75
CA SER A 343 -20.12 13.81 -10.42
C SER A 343 -21.10 13.32 -9.36
N ARG A 344 -21.65 14.23 -8.56
CA ARG A 344 -22.72 13.91 -7.60
C ARG A 344 -24.06 14.20 -8.24
N ILE A 345 -24.99 13.25 -8.15
CA ILE A 345 -26.37 13.44 -8.59
C ILE A 345 -27.33 13.27 -7.41
N SER A 346 -28.39 14.07 -7.39
CA SER A 346 -29.40 14.08 -6.33
C SER A 346 -30.76 13.68 -6.91
N ILE A 347 -31.34 12.60 -6.36
CA ILE A 347 -32.71 12.17 -6.68
C ILE A 347 -33.65 12.72 -5.62
N GLN A 348 -34.64 13.50 -6.04
CA GLN A 348 -35.68 14.10 -5.20
C GLN A 348 -37.04 13.72 -5.78
N LYS A 349 -37.84 13.01 -5.00
CA LYS A 349 -39.21 12.60 -5.34
C LYS A 349 -40.19 13.47 -4.55
#